data_AF-A0A9E5L1F8-F1
#
_entry.id   AF-A0A9E5L1F8-F1
#
_cell.length_a   1.000
_cell.length_b   1.000
_cell.length_c   1.000
_cell.angle_alpha   90.00
_cell.angle_beta   90.00
_cell.angle_gamma   90.00
#
_symmetry.space_group_name_H-M   'P 1'
#
loop_
_entity.id
_entity.type
_entity.pdbx_description
1 polymer ?
#
loop_
_entity_poly.entity_id
_entity_poly.type
_entity_poly.pdbx_seq_one_letter_code
_entity_poly.pdbx_strand_id
1 'polypeptide(L)'
;MNEHYKSICQLDNSPFYPNANQLDLNSDGRGDIGNNGAPNILGQTTTEEKDADGDGIVDSYDLCPEMKENYNGIADYDGCPEI
;
A
#
# COMPACT_ATOMS: atom_id res chain seq x y z
N MET A 1 11.57 19.00 -30.09
CA MET A 1 10.66 18.01 -29.48
C MET A 1 11.49 17.16 -28.53
N ASN A 2 11.49 17.48 -27.25
CA ASN A 2 12.17 16.67 -26.24
C ASN A 2 11.15 16.37 -25.14
N GLU A 3 10.45 15.25 -25.32
CA GLU A 3 9.38 14.69 -24.47
C GLU A 3 9.84 14.35 -23.04
N HIS A 4 11.12 14.54 -22.72
CA HIS A 4 11.71 14.10 -21.45
C HIS A 4 11.49 15.08 -20.29
N TYR A 5 11.09 16.33 -20.55
CA TYR A 5 10.93 17.34 -19.49
C TYR A 5 9.50 17.41 -18.90
N LYS A 6 8.53 16.63 -19.42
CA LYS A 6 7.20 16.51 -18.82
C LYS A 6 7.07 15.40 -17.78
N SER A 7 8.04 14.49 -17.68
CA SER A 7 7.95 13.26 -16.87
C SER A 7 8.58 13.34 -15.46
N ILE A 8 8.94 14.53 -14.98
CA ILE A 8 9.57 14.71 -13.65
C ILE A 8 8.56 15.01 -12.53
N CYS A 9 7.27 15.09 -12.86
CA CYS A 9 6.19 14.82 -11.92
C CYS A 9 5.47 13.57 -12.44
N GLN A 10 6.08 12.39 -12.26
CA GLN A 10 5.31 11.14 -12.35
C GLN A 10 4.13 11.33 -11.39
N LEU A 11 2.90 11.22 -11.89
CA LEU A 11 1.72 11.23 -11.04
C LEU A 11 1.98 10.15 -10.00
N ASP A 12 2.22 10.59 -8.77
CA ASP A 12 2.49 9.68 -7.67
C ASP A 12 1.29 8.73 -7.59
N ASN A 13 1.45 7.53 -8.13
CA ASN A 13 0.39 6.52 -8.18
C ASN A 13 0.21 5.86 -6.80
N SER A 14 0.96 6.34 -5.80
CA SER A 14 0.80 6.07 -4.39
C SER A 14 1.17 7.30 -3.54
N PRO A 15 0.30 8.33 -3.49
CA PRO A 15 0.56 9.57 -2.76
C PRO A 15 0.67 9.40 -1.24
N PHE A 16 0.36 8.21 -0.72
CA PHE A 16 0.38 7.87 0.70
C PHE A 16 1.46 6.86 1.08
N TYR A 17 2.05 6.13 0.11
CA TYR A 17 3.05 5.09 0.40
C TYR A 17 4.25 5.21 -0.54
N PRO A 18 5.50 5.23 -0.03
CA PRO A 18 6.69 5.33 -0.85
C PRO A 18 6.87 4.15 -1.81
N ASN A 19 6.77 4.43 -3.11
CA ASN A 19 7.06 3.47 -4.18
C ASN A 19 7.92 4.15 -5.25
N ALA A 20 9.23 4.27 -4.97
CA ALA A 20 10.18 5.00 -5.82
C ALA A 20 10.22 4.55 -7.30
N ASN A 21 9.79 3.31 -7.58
CA ASN A 21 9.74 2.76 -8.93
C ASN A 21 8.41 2.99 -9.65
N GLN A 22 7.38 3.53 -8.97
CA GLN A 22 6.06 3.88 -9.52
C GLN A 22 5.47 2.77 -10.41
N LEU A 23 5.70 1.50 -10.05
CA LEU A 23 5.24 0.34 -10.84
C LEU A 23 3.71 0.33 -10.91
N ASP A 24 3.17 0.14 -12.10
CA ASP A 24 1.74 0.03 -12.42
C ASP A 24 1.59 -0.92 -13.61
N LEU A 25 1.58 -2.23 -13.32
CA LEU A 25 1.66 -3.29 -14.31
C LEU A 25 0.35 -3.46 -15.09
N ASN A 26 -0.79 -3.10 -14.48
CA ASN A 26 -2.11 -3.20 -15.11
C ASN A 26 -2.58 -1.87 -15.75
N SER A 27 -1.81 -0.78 -15.58
CA SER A 27 -2.06 0.55 -16.15
C SER A 27 -3.40 1.16 -15.74
N ASP A 28 -3.86 0.91 -14.51
CA ASP A 28 -5.11 1.47 -13.98
C ASP A 28 -4.92 2.82 -13.25
N GLY A 29 -3.68 3.28 -13.10
CA GLY A 29 -3.32 4.53 -12.42
C GLY A 29 -3.11 4.40 -10.92
N ARG A 30 -3.17 3.20 -10.35
CA ARG A 30 -2.80 2.86 -8.98
C ARG A 30 -1.49 2.07 -8.97
N GLY A 31 -0.57 2.41 -8.06
CA GLY A 31 0.70 1.70 -7.97
C GLY A 31 0.55 0.25 -7.50
N ASP A 32 1.42 -0.64 -7.98
CA ASP A 32 1.52 -2.07 -7.64
C ASP A 32 2.10 -2.30 -6.22
N ILE A 33 1.71 -1.49 -5.24
CA ILE A 33 2.10 -1.70 -3.84
C ILE A 33 1.29 -2.86 -3.28
N GLY A 34 1.91 -4.03 -3.16
CA GLY A 34 1.50 -5.03 -2.18
C GLY A 34 1.85 -4.52 -0.78
N ASN A 35 0.98 -4.80 0.20
CA ASN A 35 1.23 -4.51 1.59
C ASN A 35 2.44 -5.34 2.08
N ASN A 36 3.65 -4.80 1.87
CA ASN A 36 5.02 -5.31 2.17
C ASN A 36 6.07 -4.99 1.07
N GLY A 37 5.75 -4.26 0.00
CA GLY A 37 6.69 -4.02 -1.11
C GLY A 37 6.81 -5.20 -2.10
N ALA A 38 5.91 -6.18 -2.04
CA ALA A 38 5.73 -7.14 -3.11
C ALA A 38 4.92 -6.53 -4.27
N PRO A 39 5.24 -6.82 -5.54
CA PRO A 39 4.46 -6.34 -6.67
C PRO A 39 3.07 -7.00 -6.69
N ASN A 40 2.01 -6.21 -6.70
CA ASN A 40 0.66 -6.68 -7.04
C ASN A 40 0.59 -6.92 -8.55
N ILE A 41 0.97 -8.11 -8.99
CA ILE A 41 1.14 -8.44 -10.42
C ILE A 41 -0.21 -8.44 -11.19
N LEU A 42 -1.37 -8.34 -10.54
CA LEU A 42 -2.66 -8.66 -11.19
C LEU A 42 -3.85 -7.80 -10.75
N GLY A 43 -3.66 -6.67 -10.06
CA GLY A 43 -4.79 -5.85 -9.58
C GLY A 43 -5.77 -6.65 -8.72
N GLN A 44 -5.30 -7.76 -8.14
CA GLN A 44 -6.12 -8.71 -7.41
C GLN A 44 -5.27 -9.16 -6.24
N THR A 45 -5.76 -8.81 -5.06
CA THR A 45 -5.50 -9.47 -3.78
C THR A 45 -5.39 -10.97 -4.03
N THR A 46 -4.16 -11.46 -4.24
CA THR A 46 -3.92 -12.89 -4.36
C THR A 46 -4.09 -13.42 -2.96
N THR A 47 -5.09 -14.28 -2.79
CA THR A 47 -5.65 -14.80 -1.54
C THR A 47 -6.47 -13.76 -0.77
N GLU A 48 -7.76 -14.07 -0.56
CA GLU A 48 -8.64 -13.34 0.36
C GLU A 48 -8.16 -13.59 1.78
N GLU A 49 -7.04 -12.99 2.13
CA GLU A 49 -6.63 -12.92 3.51
C GLU A 49 -7.57 -11.93 4.21
N LYS A 50 -8.13 -12.38 5.34
CA LYS A 50 -9.10 -11.62 6.10
C LYS A 50 -8.40 -10.43 6.75
N ASP A 51 -9.03 -9.27 6.67
CA ASP A 51 -8.65 -8.02 7.34
C ASP A 51 -9.95 -7.49 7.95
N ALA A 52 -10.14 -7.76 9.25
CA ALA A 52 -11.43 -7.59 9.91
C ALA A 52 -11.76 -6.14 10.27
N ASP A 53 -10.78 -5.28 10.45
CA ASP A 53 -10.98 -3.86 10.76
C ASP A 53 -10.68 -2.91 9.58
N GLY A 54 -10.12 -3.44 8.49
CA GLY A 54 -9.89 -2.73 7.25
C GLY A 54 -8.81 -1.65 7.37
N ASP A 55 -7.82 -1.82 8.26
CA ASP A 55 -6.64 -0.96 8.30
C ASP A 55 -5.61 -1.29 7.20
N GLY A 56 -5.78 -2.44 6.55
CA GLY A 56 -4.95 -2.90 5.45
C GLY A 56 -3.98 -4.00 5.83
N ILE A 57 -3.78 -4.28 7.12
CA ILE A 57 -2.99 -5.39 7.66
C ILE A 57 -3.89 -6.64 7.72
N VAL A 58 -3.34 -7.78 7.33
CA VAL A 58 -4.09 -9.04 7.34
C VAL A 58 -4.18 -9.59 8.76
N ASP A 59 -5.34 -10.13 9.16
CA ASP A 59 -5.65 -10.72 10.48
C ASP A 59 -4.56 -11.67 11.01
N SER A 60 -3.85 -12.39 10.14
CA SER A 60 -2.79 -13.32 10.54
C SER A 60 -1.46 -12.67 10.92
N TYR A 61 -1.26 -11.41 10.52
CA TYR A 61 -0.09 -10.57 10.81
C TYR A 61 -0.42 -9.38 11.69
N ASP A 62 -1.70 -9.11 11.89
CA ASP A 62 -2.23 -8.09 12.76
C ASP A 62 -2.25 -8.56 14.22
N LEU A 63 -1.63 -7.80 15.12
CA LEU A 63 -1.67 -8.07 16.55
C LEU A 63 -3.04 -7.74 17.17
N CYS A 64 -3.81 -6.84 16.55
CA CYS A 64 -5.15 -6.45 16.95
C CYS A 64 -6.17 -6.51 15.77
N PRO A 65 -6.52 -7.71 15.24
CA PRO A 65 -7.35 -7.92 14.03
C PRO A 65 -8.76 -7.30 13.99
N GLU A 66 -9.22 -6.72 15.09
CA GLU A 66 -10.55 -6.10 15.22
C GLU A 66 -10.46 -4.62 15.60
N MET A 67 -9.26 -4.05 15.69
CA MET A 67 -9.01 -2.69 16.14
C MET A 67 -8.05 -1.98 15.20
N LYS A 68 -8.64 -1.15 14.34
CA LYS A 68 -7.92 -0.38 13.34
C LYS A 68 -6.70 0.34 13.92
N GLU A 69 -5.54 0.12 13.30
CA GLU A 69 -4.30 0.84 13.59
C GLU A 69 -4.46 2.37 13.45
N ASN A 70 -3.75 3.11 14.32
CA ASN A 70 -3.75 4.57 14.33
C ASN A 70 -2.37 5.14 13.99
N TYR A 71 -1.99 5.09 12.71
CA TYR A 71 -0.74 5.64 12.16
C TYR A 71 -0.29 7.01 12.74
N ASN A 72 0.44 6.98 13.85
CA ASN A 72 0.81 8.13 14.66
C ASN A 72 2.34 8.25 14.84
N GLY A 73 3.11 7.33 14.25
CA GLY A 73 4.56 7.30 14.29
C GLY A 73 5.12 6.42 15.41
N ILE A 74 4.27 5.72 16.14
CA ILE A 74 4.62 4.70 17.13
C ILE A 74 4.05 3.41 16.59
N ALA A 75 4.86 2.35 16.57
CA ALA A 75 4.53 0.97 16.16
C ALA A 75 3.49 0.74 15.02
N ASP A 76 3.33 1.71 14.11
CA ASP A 76 2.42 1.81 12.94
C ASP A 76 2.24 0.57 12.03
N TYR A 77 3.00 -0.50 12.23
CA TYR A 77 2.98 -1.72 11.42
C TYR A 77 2.75 -2.99 12.24
N ASP A 78 2.46 -2.86 13.53
CA ASP A 78 2.13 -4.01 14.39
C ASP A 78 0.62 -4.32 14.41
N GLY A 79 -0.20 -3.38 13.92
CA GLY A 79 -1.65 -3.51 13.77
C GLY A 79 -2.45 -3.18 15.04
N CYS A 80 -1.78 -2.68 16.10
CA CYS A 80 -2.44 -2.33 17.35
C CYS A 80 -2.39 -0.83 17.66
N PRO A 81 -3.54 -0.16 17.81
CA PRO A 81 -3.55 1.27 18.07
C PRO A 81 -2.89 1.61 19.41
N GLU A 82 -2.04 2.64 19.41
CA GLU A 82 -1.44 3.14 20.64
C GLU A 82 -2.36 4.14 21.35
N ILE A 83 -2.47 3.95 22.68
CA ILE A 83 -3.28 4.75 23.60
C ILE A 83 -2.46 5.89 24.21
#